data_AF-A0ABD6C7C8-F1
#
_entry.id   AF-A0ABD6C7C8-F1
#
_cell.length_a   1.000
_cell.length_b   1.000
_cell.length_c   1.000
_cell.angle_alpha   90.00
_cell.angle_beta   90.00
_cell.angle_gamma   90.00
#
_symmetry.space_group_name_H-M   'P 1'
#
loop_
_entity.id
_entity.type
_entity.pdbx_description
1 polymer ?
#
loop_
_entity_poly.entity_id
_entity_poly.type
_entity_poly.pdbx_seq_one_letter_code
_entity_poly.pdbx_strand_id
1 'polypeptide(L)' 'MEATISDTRLDRVSEPDLVLSVIPGPLIVAVVIWFFVGVPLTLALAVGSLPASAAMGYALFYSPPVDGETSSKCER' A
#
# COMPACT_ATOMS: atom_id res chain seq x y z
N MET A 1 -32.80 6.09 12.84
CA MET A 1 -31.61 5.89 13.70
C MET A 1 -30.81 4.76 13.06
N GLU A 2 -29.95 5.09 12.10
CA GLU A 2 -29.14 4.13 11.33
C GLU A 2 -27.73 4.69 11.25
N ALA A 3 -26.93 4.41 12.28
CA ALA A 3 -25.54 4.88 12.35
C ALA A 3 -24.74 4.01 13.32
N THR A 4 -24.65 2.70 13.11
CA THR A 4 -23.73 1.83 13.90
C THR A 4 -23.27 0.59 13.11
N ILE A 5 -23.09 0.68 11.80
CA ILE A 5 -22.54 -0.43 10.99
C ILE A 5 -21.45 0.14 10.07
N SER A 6 -20.29 0.49 10.61
CA SER A 6 -19.04 0.71 9.84
C SER A 6 -17.82 0.82 10.74
N ASP A 7 -18.01 1.20 12.01
CA ASP A 7 -16.92 1.48 12.94
C ASP A 7 -16.04 0.26 13.26
N THR A 8 -16.61 -0.95 13.30
CA THR A 8 -15.89 -2.18 13.67
C THR A 8 -15.04 -2.80 12.56
N ARG A 9 -15.22 -2.41 11.30
CA ARG A 9 -14.44 -2.95 10.15
C ARG A 9 -13.14 -2.19 9.91
N LEU A 10 -13.04 -0.94 10.36
CA LEU A 10 -11.84 -0.11 10.24
C LEU A 10 -10.81 -0.37 11.35
N ASP A 11 -11.23 -0.95 12.48
CA ASP A 11 -10.35 -1.23 13.64
C ASP A 11 -9.37 -2.40 13.40
N ARG A 12 -9.68 -3.30 12.46
CA ARG A 12 -8.79 -4.39 12.06
C ARG A 12 -8.10 -4.03 10.74
N VAL A 13 -6.91 -3.45 10.83
CA VAL A 13 -6.00 -3.28 9.69
C VAL A 13 -5.83 -4.65 9.01
N SER A 14 -6.40 -4.78 7.81
CA SER A 14 -6.28 -6.01 7.02
C SER A 14 -4.93 -6.00 6.32
N GLU A 15 -4.31 -7.17 6.12
CA GLU A 15 -3.06 -7.31 5.36
C GLU A 15 -3.04 -6.53 4.02
N PRO A 16 -4.12 -6.50 3.21
CA PRO A 16 -4.18 -5.65 2.01
C PRO A 16 -4.11 -4.15 2.29
N ASP A 17 -4.62 -3.68 3.43
CA ASP A 17 -4.54 -2.27 3.85
C ASP A 17 -3.08 -1.87 4.14
N LEU A 18 -2.31 -2.82 4.70
CA LEU A 18 -0.87 -2.67 4.92
C LEU A 18 -0.08 -2.58 3.60
N VAL A 19 -0.43 -3.42 2.62
CA VAL A 19 0.19 -3.37 1.27
C VAL A 19 -0.14 -2.06 0.58
N LEU A 20 -1.38 -1.57 0.72
CA LEU A 20 -1.82 -0.29 0.18
C LEU A 20 -1.04 0.88 0.82
N SER A 21 -0.76 0.79 2.12
CA SER A 21 0.06 1.76 2.86
C SER A 21 1.50 1.88 2.33
N VAL A 22 2.05 0.84 1.69
CA VAL A 22 3.42 0.84 1.16
C VAL A 22 3.53 1.59 -0.17
N ILE A 23 2.44 1.68 -0.96
CA ILE A 23 2.42 2.32 -2.29
C ILE A 23 2.79 3.81 -2.27
N PRO A 24 2.30 4.66 -1.34
CA PRO A 24 2.72 6.07 -1.30
C PRO A 24 4.15 6.25 -0.77
N GLY A 25 4.73 5.26 -0.10
CA GLY A 25 6.05 5.35 0.54
C GLY A 25 7.17 5.83 -0.41
N PRO A 26 7.37 5.20 -1.58
CA PRO A 26 8.37 5.62 -2.56
C PRO A 26 8.17 7.06 -3.07
N LEU A 27 6.92 7.52 -3.20
CA LEU A 27 6.63 8.90 -3.61
C LEU A 27 6.96 9.90 -2.51
N ILE A 28 6.66 9.58 -1.25
CA ILE A 28 7.04 10.41 -0.10
C ILE A 28 8.57 10.54 -0.03
N VAL A 29 9.29 9.43 -0.20
CA VAL A 29 10.76 9.43 -0.24
C VAL A 29 11.29 10.29 -1.39
N ALA A 30 10.68 10.19 -2.58
CA ALA A 30 11.07 11.02 -3.73
C ALA A 30 10.85 12.52 -3.47
N VAL A 31 9.76 12.91 -2.81
CA VAL A 31 9.49 14.31 -2.43
C VAL A 31 10.49 14.81 -1.39
N VAL A 32 10.87 13.98 -0.41
CA VAL A 32 11.90 14.31 0.57
C VAL A 32 13.25 14.53 -0.13
N ILE A 33 13.65 13.63 -1.03
CA ILE A 33 14.90 13.77 -1.80
C ILE A 33 14.84 15.03 -2.67
N TRP A 34 13.71 15.29 -3.33
CA TRP A 34 13.50 16.52 -4.08
C TRP A 34 13.73 17.77 -3.22
N PHE A 35 13.14 17.81 -2.03
CA PHE A 35 13.24 18.93 -1.10
C PHE A 35 14.69 19.20 -0.64
N PHE A 36 15.47 18.15 -0.37
CA PHE A 36 16.85 18.30 0.12
C PHE A 36 17.89 18.49 -0.99
N VAL A 37 17.71 17.86 -2.16
CA VAL A 37 18.71 17.86 -3.24
C VAL A 37 18.44 18.95 -4.28
N GLY A 38 17.21 19.48 -4.35
CA GLY A 38 16.86 20.53 -5.31
C GLY A 38 16.80 20.07 -6.78
N VAL A 39 16.66 18.76 -7.00
CA VAL A 39 16.44 18.20 -8.34
C VAL A 39 15.08 18.65 -8.91
N PRO A 40 14.86 18.59 -10.23
CA PRO A 40 13.55 18.90 -10.78
C PRO A 40 12.48 17.92 -10.28
N LEU A 41 11.31 18.45 -9.88
CA LEU A 41 10.21 17.65 -9.30
C LEU A 41 9.77 16.52 -10.23
N THR A 42 9.70 16.80 -11.54
CA THR A 42 9.36 15.81 -12.56
C THR A 42 10.32 14.63 -12.57
N LEU A 43 11.62 14.87 -12.40
CA LEU A 43 12.62 13.80 -12.35
C LEU A 43 12.48 12.98 -11.07
N ALA A 44 12.28 13.64 -9.92
CA ALA A 44 12.06 12.96 -8.65
C ALA A 44 10.83 12.05 -8.71
N LEU A 45 9.71 12.54 -9.26
CA LEU A 45 8.49 11.75 -9.39
C LEU A 45 8.62 10.63 -10.44
N ALA A 46 9.33 10.87 -11.55
CA ALA A 46 9.61 9.82 -12.52
C ALA A 46 10.41 8.67 -11.88
N VAL A 47 11.45 9.00 -11.11
CA VAL A 47 12.26 7.99 -10.39
C VAL A 47 11.44 7.30 -9.31
N GLY A 48 10.63 8.03 -8.53
CA GLY A 48 9.77 7.46 -7.48
C GLY A 48 8.61 6.61 -8.00
N SER A 49 8.11 6.89 -9.21
CA SER A 49 7.00 6.15 -9.83
C SER A 49 7.42 4.75 -10.28
N LEU A 50 8.70 4.54 -10.62
CA LEU A 50 9.22 3.22 -11.01
C LEU A 50 9.06 2.15 -9.89
N PRO A 51 9.60 2.34 -8.67
CA PRO A 51 9.43 1.39 -7.58
C PRO A 51 7.97 1.33 -7.08
N ALA A 52 7.21 2.44 -7.13
CA ALA A 52 5.78 2.42 -6.77
C ALA A 52 4.97 1.54 -7.74
N SER A 53 5.21 1.66 -9.04
CA SER A 53 4.57 0.83 -10.07
C SER A 53 4.99 -0.63 -9.96
N ALA A 54 6.26 -0.90 -9.62
CA ALA A 54 6.76 -2.24 -9.36
C ALA A 54 6.07 -2.88 -8.14
N ALA A 55 5.93 -2.14 -7.03
CA ALA A 55 5.20 -2.60 -5.84
C ALA A 55 3.73 -2.90 -6.15
N MET A 56 3.08 -2.03 -6.93
CA MET A 56 1.70 -2.23 -7.37
C MET A 56 1.56 -3.48 -8.27
N GLY A 57 2.43 -3.64 -9.27
CA GLY A 57 2.43 -4.83 -10.12
C GLY A 57 2.71 -6.12 -9.35
N TYR A 58 3.63 -6.07 -8.38
CA TYR A 58 3.90 -7.20 -7.50
C TYR A 58 2.69 -7.58 -6.66
N ALA A 59 2.03 -6.59 -6.06
CA ALA A 59 0.83 -6.78 -5.24
C ALA A 59 -0.36 -7.30 -6.06
N LEU A 60 -0.48 -6.94 -7.34
CA LEU A 60 -1.61 -7.37 -8.17
C LEU A 60 -1.40 -8.71 -8.87
N PHE A 61 -0.17 -9.03 -9.28
CA PHE A 61 0.08 -10.16 -10.19
C PHE A 61 1.00 -11.24 -9.62
N TYR A 62 1.88 -10.90 -8.67
CA TYR A 62 2.80 -11.89 -8.11
C TYR A 62 2.28 -12.47 -6.80
N SER A 63 1.87 -11.61 -5.87
CA SER A 63 1.32 -12.02 -4.58
C SER A 63 -0.03 -11.32 -4.35
N PRO A 64 -1.04 -11.57 -5.20
CA PRO A 64 -2.36 -11.01 -5.04
C PRO A 64 -2.94 -11.40 -3.68
N PRO A 65 -3.53 -10.46 -2.92
CA PRO A 65 -4.26 -10.81 -1.72
C PRO A 65 -5.46 -11.67 -2.15
N VAL A 66 -5.37 -12.97 -1.92
CA VAL A 66 -6.52 -13.86 -2.07
C VAL A 66 -7.46 -13.60 -0.91
N ASP A 67 -8.74 -13.39 -1.21
CA ASP A 67 -9.74 -13.09 -0.20
C ASP A 67 -9.78 -14.20 0.86
N GLY A 68 -9.22 -13.95 2.05
CA GLY A 68 -9.65 -14.54 3.31
C GLY A 68 -9.69 -16.06 3.48
N GLU A 69 -9.02 -16.89 2.66
CA GLU A 69 -8.94 -18.34 2.92
C GLU A 69 -7.49 -18.82 2.89
N THR A 70 -6.84 -18.82 4.05
CA THR A 70 -6.11 -19.98 4.62
C THR A 70 -5.46 -19.58 5.96
N SER A 71 -6.27 -19.42 7.01
CA SER A 71 -5.82 -19.73 8.38
C SER A 71 -6.96 -20.17 9.27
N SER A 72 -7.62 -21.25 8.84
CA SER A 72 -8.07 -22.31 9.75
C SER A 72 -7.67 -23.65 9.14
N LYS A 73 -6.36 -23.84 8.92
CA LYS A 73 -5.82 -25.19 8.87
C LYS A 73 -5.70 -25.64 10.33
N CYS A 74 -6.46 -26.68 10.68
CA CYS A 74 -6.30 -27.50 11.89
C CYS A 74 -6.89 -26.93 13.19
N GLU A 75 -8.22 -26.79 13.28
CA GLU A 75 -8.88 -27.02 14.58
C GLU A 75 -9.36 -28.46 14.58
N ARG A 76 -8.76 -29.24 15.48
CA ARG A 76 -8.89 -30.68 15.63
C ARG A 76 -9.93 -30.99 16.70
#